data_AF-A0A7I7YQG4-F1
#
_entry.id   AF-A0A7I7YQG4-F1
#
_cell.length_a   1.000
_cell.length_b   1.000
_cell.length_c   1.000
_cell.angle_alpha   90.00
_cell.angle_beta   90.00
_cell.angle_gamma   90.00
#
_symmetry.space_group_name_H-M   'P 1'
#
loop_
_entity.id
_entity.type
_entity.pdbx_description
1 polymer ?
#
loop_
_entity_poly.entity_id
_entity_poly.type
_entity_poly.pdbx_seq_one_letter_code
_entity_poly.pdbx_strand_id
1 'polypeptide(L)'
;MRAVDGFIDQAAEHVSGHNDPVTAIVESVSFGIENLAGDPQLEKLLTRGHEGEAVTSLTSDTAVTICLSVFHRFNVDWRLHGYDSAALSELAEMTLRTVQSILTDPAQPPREGIELRRFITRWLGPAILYPRMASLSTHERHASSDGHVEAERRTSLSHSGPHEG
;
A
#
# COMPACT_ATOMS: atom_id res chain seq x y z
N MET A 1 11.30 14.01 -19.08
CA MET A 1 10.97 14.53 -17.73
C MET A 1 9.61 15.22 -17.73
N ARG A 2 9.38 16.33 -18.45
CA ARG A 2 8.08 17.06 -18.46
C ARG A 2 6.80 16.23 -18.68
N ALA A 3 6.83 15.18 -19.50
CA ALA A 3 5.65 14.33 -19.73
C ALA A 3 5.33 13.40 -18.54
N VAL A 4 6.35 12.90 -17.84
CA VAL A 4 6.20 12.04 -16.66
C VAL A 4 5.74 12.88 -15.47
N ASP A 5 6.30 14.08 -15.30
CA ASP A 5 5.90 15.00 -14.23
C ASP A 5 4.42 15.38 -14.37
N GLY A 6 3.96 15.69 -15.59
CA GLY A 6 2.54 16.00 -15.85
C GLY A 6 1.60 14.81 -15.60
N PHE A 7 2.03 13.59 -15.90
CA PHE A 7 1.24 12.38 -15.59
C PHE A 7 1.13 12.13 -14.08
N ILE A 8 2.22 12.36 -13.33
CA ILE A 8 2.21 12.27 -11.87
C ILE A 8 1.24 13.29 -11.26
N ASP A 9 1.26 14.53 -11.74
CA ASP A 9 0.36 15.57 -11.27
C ASP A 9 -1.11 15.22 -11.58
N GLN A 10 -1.40 14.65 -12.75
CA GLN A 10 -2.73 14.16 -13.10
C GLN A 10 -3.19 13.01 -12.20
N ALA A 11 -2.31 12.05 -11.90
CA ALA A 11 -2.63 10.95 -11.00
C ALA A 11 -2.90 11.44 -9.57
N ALA A 12 -2.14 12.42 -9.09
CA ALA A 12 -2.34 13.04 -7.79
C ALA A 12 -3.66 13.84 -7.73
N GLU A 13 -3.98 14.60 -8.79
CA GLU A 13 -5.23 15.34 -8.91
C GLU A 13 -6.44 14.39 -8.98
N HIS A 14 -6.33 13.27 -9.71
CA HIS A 14 -7.40 12.28 -9.87
C HIS A 14 -7.85 11.68 -8.53
N VAL A 15 -6.91 11.49 -7.60
CA VAL A 15 -7.22 10.94 -6.27
C VAL A 15 -7.44 12.01 -5.21
N SER A 16 -7.36 13.29 -5.57
CA SER A 16 -7.57 14.40 -4.65
C SER A 16 -8.92 14.28 -3.94
N GLY A 17 -8.95 14.59 -2.64
CA GLY A 17 -10.16 14.44 -1.81
C GLY A 17 -10.41 13.05 -1.21
N HIS A 18 -9.63 12.02 -1.59
CA HIS A 18 -9.69 10.71 -0.96
C HIS A 18 -8.63 10.57 0.14
N ASN A 19 -9.07 10.38 1.37
CA ASN A 19 -8.20 10.23 2.54
C ASN A 19 -7.97 8.76 2.92
N ASP A 20 -8.72 7.85 2.31
CA ASP A 20 -8.60 6.41 2.53
C ASP A 20 -7.49 5.83 1.62
N PRO A 21 -6.50 5.11 2.17
CA PRO A 21 -5.36 4.60 1.41
C PRO A 21 -5.77 3.54 0.38
N VAL A 22 -6.81 2.74 0.66
CA VAL A 22 -7.28 1.74 -0.31
C VAL A 22 -7.82 2.45 -1.53
N THR A 23 -8.68 3.44 -1.33
CA THR A 23 -9.27 4.23 -2.41
C THR A 23 -8.20 4.97 -3.20
N ALA A 24 -7.28 5.67 -2.52
CA ALA A 24 -6.22 6.43 -3.18
C ALA A 24 -5.32 5.55 -4.06
N ILE A 25 -4.87 4.39 -3.55
CA ILE A 25 -4.02 3.47 -4.31
C ILE A 25 -4.80 2.82 -5.45
N VAL A 26 -6.02 2.32 -5.20
CA VAL A 26 -6.85 1.67 -6.24
C VAL A 26 -7.15 2.64 -7.38
N GLU A 27 -7.55 3.87 -7.07
CA GLU A 27 -7.83 4.89 -8.09
C GLU A 27 -6.56 5.29 -8.84
N SER A 28 -5.43 5.47 -8.16
CA SER A 28 -4.16 5.80 -8.82
C SER A 28 -3.69 4.69 -9.76
N VAL A 29 -3.78 3.42 -9.34
CA VAL A 29 -3.41 2.27 -10.17
C VAL A 29 -4.36 2.13 -11.35
N SER A 30 -5.66 2.25 -11.12
CA SER A 30 -6.67 2.13 -12.19
C SER A 30 -6.51 3.25 -13.21
N PHE A 31 -6.38 4.50 -12.75
CA PHE A 31 -6.08 5.65 -13.59
C PHE A 31 -4.80 5.43 -14.39
N GLY A 32 -3.75 4.93 -13.76
CA GLY A 32 -2.51 4.61 -14.46
C GLY A 32 -2.72 3.59 -15.56
N ILE A 33 -3.29 2.43 -15.24
CA ILE A 33 -3.54 1.39 -16.25
C ILE A 33 -4.40 1.89 -17.40
N GLU A 34 -5.47 2.64 -17.11
CA GLU A 34 -6.42 3.15 -18.11
C GLU A 34 -5.80 4.23 -19.02
N ASN A 35 -4.88 5.06 -18.49
CA ASN A 35 -4.19 6.08 -19.28
C ASN A 35 -2.93 5.54 -19.98
N LEU A 36 -2.35 4.45 -19.48
CA LEU A 36 -1.19 3.80 -20.07
C LEU A 36 -1.59 2.81 -21.17
N ALA A 37 -2.66 2.04 -20.97
CA ALA A 37 -3.19 1.12 -21.97
C ALA A 37 -3.69 1.93 -23.17
N GLY A 38 -2.92 1.93 -24.25
CA GLY A 38 -3.21 2.71 -25.46
C GLY A 38 -2.24 3.85 -25.77
N ASP A 39 -1.25 4.15 -24.92
CA ASP A 39 -0.12 5.02 -25.27
C ASP A 39 1.12 4.17 -25.62
N PRO A 40 1.46 3.99 -26.91
CA PRO A 40 2.57 3.14 -27.32
C PRO A 40 3.95 3.63 -26.86
N GLN A 41 4.12 4.92 -26.54
CA GLN A 41 5.38 5.42 -25.99
C GLN A 41 5.52 5.02 -24.52
N LEU A 42 4.43 5.14 -23.77
CA LEU A 42 4.40 4.84 -22.36
C LEU A 42 4.40 3.33 -22.10
N GLU A 43 3.66 2.55 -22.90
CA GLU A 43 3.76 1.08 -22.95
C GLU A 43 5.20 0.66 -23.24
N LYS A 44 5.84 1.20 -24.29
CA LYS A 44 7.25 0.87 -24.61
C LYS A 44 8.20 1.22 -23.47
N LEU A 45 7.99 2.30 -22.72
CA LEU A 45 8.83 2.62 -21.57
C LEU A 45 8.73 1.58 -20.45
N LEU A 46 7.56 0.95 -20.27
CA LEU A 46 7.37 -0.09 -19.26
C LEU A 46 7.75 -1.49 -19.78
N THR A 47 7.56 -1.79 -21.06
CA THR A 47 7.88 -3.10 -21.65
C THR A 47 9.37 -3.22 -22.05
N ARG A 48 10.06 -2.12 -22.39
CA ARG A 48 11.50 -2.12 -22.78
C ARG A 48 12.45 -2.63 -21.69
N GLY A 49 12.00 -2.73 -20.44
CA GLY A 49 12.75 -3.42 -19.38
C GLY A 49 12.97 -4.92 -19.63
N HIS A 50 12.35 -5.51 -20.66
CA HIS A 50 12.41 -6.95 -20.95
C HIS A 50 13.41 -7.35 -22.08
N GLU A 51 13.93 -6.39 -22.87
CA GLU A 51 14.68 -6.68 -24.12
C GLU A 51 16.21 -6.53 -24.05
N GLY A 52 16.82 -6.59 -22.87
CA GLY A 52 18.27 -6.83 -22.74
C GLY A 52 19.20 -5.60 -22.72
N GLU A 53 18.67 -4.38 -22.62
CA GLU A 53 19.44 -3.19 -22.20
C GLU A 53 19.28 -2.93 -20.69
N ALA A 54 20.28 -2.30 -20.07
CA ALA A 54 20.39 -2.08 -18.63
C ALA A 54 19.05 -1.67 -17.98
N VAL A 55 18.46 -2.63 -17.28
CA VAL A 55 17.12 -2.62 -16.73
C VAL A 55 16.93 -1.41 -15.80
N THR A 56 16.18 -0.40 -16.24
CA THR A 56 15.48 0.46 -15.28
C THR A 56 14.33 -0.39 -14.75
N SER A 57 14.60 -1.16 -13.69
CA SER A 57 13.58 -2.03 -13.11
C SER A 57 12.38 -1.17 -12.76
N LEU A 58 11.17 -1.61 -13.12
CA LEU A 58 9.93 -0.98 -12.68
C LEU A 58 9.79 -0.99 -11.14
N THR A 59 10.61 -1.79 -10.46
CA THR A 59 10.79 -1.78 -9.00
C THR A 59 12.20 -1.36 -8.59
N SER A 60 12.92 -0.62 -9.44
CA SER A 60 14.21 -0.02 -9.05
C SER A 60 14.01 1.00 -7.94
N ASP A 61 15.05 1.27 -7.15
CA ASP A 61 15.02 2.31 -6.11
C ASP A 61 14.55 3.65 -6.65
N THR A 62 14.91 3.99 -7.89
CA THR A 62 14.43 5.20 -8.58
C THR A 62 12.92 5.16 -8.84
N ALA A 63 12.40 4.04 -9.36
CA ALA A 63 10.97 3.90 -9.63
C ALA A 63 10.14 3.95 -8.33
N VAL A 64 10.63 3.28 -7.27
CA VAL A 64 10.03 3.34 -5.93
C VAL A 64 10.06 4.77 -5.40
N THR A 65 11.17 5.49 -5.51
CA THR A 65 11.29 6.89 -5.08
C THR A 65 10.29 7.80 -5.81
N ILE A 66 10.12 7.61 -7.12
CA ILE A 66 9.12 8.35 -7.90
C ILE A 66 7.71 8.03 -7.40
N CYS A 67 7.37 6.75 -7.23
CA CYS A 67 6.06 6.32 -6.72
C CYS A 67 5.77 6.88 -5.32
N LEU A 68 6.76 6.88 -4.42
CA LEU A 68 6.66 7.52 -3.10
C LEU A 68 6.37 9.03 -3.21
N SER A 69 7.00 9.72 -4.17
CA SER A 69 6.70 11.14 -4.41
C SER A 69 5.24 11.38 -4.85
N VAL A 70 4.59 10.37 -5.46
CA VAL A 70 3.16 10.41 -5.78
C VAL A 70 2.34 10.17 -4.53
N PHE A 71 2.67 9.14 -3.73
CA PHE A 71 1.95 8.83 -2.49
C PHE A 71 1.98 9.97 -1.48
N HIS A 72 3.11 10.69 -1.39
CA HIS A 72 3.24 11.87 -0.52
C HIS A 72 2.41 13.07 -0.98
N ARG A 73 1.92 13.09 -2.23
CA ARG A 73 0.96 14.10 -2.72
C ARG A 73 -0.48 13.73 -2.42
N PHE A 74 -0.78 12.47 -2.09
CA PHE A 74 -2.13 12.06 -1.73
C PHE A 74 -2.53 12.65 -0.39
N ASN A 75 -3.82 12.99 -0.23
CA ASN A 75 -4.35 13.52 1.03
C ASN A 75 -4.61 12.41 2.07
N VAL A 76 -3.69 11.45 2.18
CA VAL A 76 -3.77 10.29 3.06
C VAL A 76 -2.80 10.47 4.22
N ASP A 77 -3.29 10.37 5.45
CA ASP A 77 -2.43 10.30 6.64
C ASP A 77 -1.87 8.89 6.79
N TRP A 78 -0.81 8.58 6.04
CA TRP A 78 -0.19 7.26 6.03
C TRP A 78 0.15 6.72 7.42
N ARG A 79 0.59 7.59 8.34
CA ARG A 79 0.91 7.21 9.72
C ARG A 79 -0.34 6.80 10.50
N LEU A 80 -1.44 7.54 10.36
CA LEU A 80 -2.75 7.15 10.93
C LEU A 80 -3.27 5.82 10.38
N HIS A 81 -2.83 5.44 9.18
CA HIS A 81 -3.15 4.16 8.56
C HIS A 81 -2.14 3.04 8.89
N GLY A 82 -1.15 3.31 9.75
CA GLY A 82 -0.20 2.31 10.26
C GLY A 82 1.04 2.14 9.38
N TYR A 83 1.30 3.06 8.45
CA TYR A 83 2.49 3.04 7.61
C TYR A 83 3.61 3.88 8.21
N ASP A 84 4.76 3.25 8.41
CA ASP A 84 6.03 3.94 8.51
C ASP A 84 6.69 4.07 7.12
N SER A 85 7.89 4.67 7.06
CA SER A 85 8.59 4.89 5.79
C SER A 85 8.97 3.58 5.08
N ALA A 86 9.24 2.50 5.83
CA ALA A 86 9.62 1.22 5.26
C ALA A 86 8.40 0.54 4.64
N ALA A 87 7.30 0.46 5.39
CA ALA A 87 6.03 -0.10 4.92
C ALA A 87 5.46 0.69 3.72
N LEU A 88 5.64 2.02 3.71
CA LEU A 88 5.21 2.84 2.57
C LEU A 88 6.06 2.58 1.31
N SER A 89 7.36 2.31 1.48
CA SER A 89 8.24 1.93 0.37
C SER A 89 7.88 0.56 -0.19
N GLU A 90 7.57 -0.41 0.67
CA GLU A 90 7.08 -1.74 0.27
C GLU A 90 5.72 -1.65 -0.45
N LEU A 91 4.82 -0.76 0.00
CA LEU A 91 3.56 -0.50 -0.69
C LEU A 91 3.80 0.10 -2.09
N ALA A 92 4.75 1.03 -2.22
CA ALA A 92 5.12 1.62 -3.50
C ALA A 92 5.65 0.54 -4.47
N GLU A 93 6.54 -0.33 -3.99
CA GLU A 93 7.01 -1.47 -4.76
C GLU A 93 5.86 -2.38 -5.21
N MET A 94 4.98 -2.78 -4.29
CA MET A 94 3.85 -3.67 -4.60
C MET A 94 2.88 -3.04 -5.61
N THR A 95 2.68 -1.73 -5.51
CA THR A 95 1.86 -0.95 -6.46
C THR A 95 2.46 -0.99 -7.86
N LEU A 96 3.78 -0.76 -7.99
CA LEU A 96 4.49 -0.82 -9.26
C LEU A 96 4.44 -2.23 -9.88
N ARG A 97 4.65 -3.28 -9.06
CA ARG A 97 4.50 -4.68 -9.50
C ARG A 97 3.10 -4.99 -10.01
N THR A 98 2.07 -4.45 -9.35
CA THR A 98 0.68 -4.63 -9.76
C THR A 98 0.40 -4.00 -11.11
N VAL A 99 0.84 -2.75 -11.32
CA VAL A 99 0.72 -2.04 -12.62
C VAL A 99 1.45 -2.82 -13.71
N GLN A 100 2.71 -3.20 -13.46
CA GLN A 100 3.51 -3.96 -14.43
C GLN A 100 2.83 -5.28 -14.82
N SER A 101 2.33 -6.03 -13.84
CA SER A 101 1.67 -7.31 -14.08
C SER A 101 0.44 -7.16 -14.96
N ILE A 102 -0.41 -6.17 -14.70
CA ILE A 102 -1.65 -5.98 -15.46
C ILE A 102 -1.38 -5.51 -16.88
N LEU A 103 -0.38 -4.63 -17.08
CA LEU A 103 -0.02 -4.14 -18.40
C LEU A 103 0.71 -5.18 -19.24
N THR A 104 1.46 -6.09 -18.61
CA THR A 104 2.21 -7.13 -19.32
C THR A 104 1.32 -8.29 -19.76
N ASP A 105 0.33 -8.67 -18.95
CA ASP A 105 -0.60 -9.75 -19.25
C ASP A 105 -2.06 -9.33 -18.95
N PRO A 106 -2.66 -8.47 -19.81
CA PRO A 106 -4.00 -7.97 -19.60
C PRO A 106 -5.05 -9.07 -19.84
N ALA A 107 -6.15 -9.00 -19.08
CA ALA A 107 -7.31 -9.86 -19.31
C ALA A 107 -7.87 -9.70 -20.73
N GLN A 108 -8.59 -10.72 -21.21
CA GLN A 108 -9.21 -10.73 -22.54
C GLN A 108 -10.73 -10.92 -22.40
N PRO A 109 -11.55 -9.87 -22.58
CA PRO A 109 -11.18 -8.48 -22.85
C PRO A 109 -10.54 -7.77 -21.63
N PRO A 110 -9.80 -6.65 -21.83
CA PRO A 110 -9.24 -5.87 -20.74
C PRO A 110 -10.32 -5.42 -19.75
N ARG A 111 -9.97 -5.38 -18.46
CA ARG A 111 -10.86 -4.82 -17.43
C ARG A 111 -10.72 -3.31 -17.43
N GLU A 112 -11.85 -2.62 -17.37
CA GLU A 112 -11.93 -1.16 -17.38
C GLU A 112 -12.91 -0.66 -16.31
N GLY A 113 -12.79 0.62 -15.95
CA GLY A 113 -13.73 1.32 -15.10
C GLY A 113 -13.91 0.65 -13.74
N ILE A 114 -15.17 0.34 -13.42
CA ILE A 114 -15.54 -0.25 -12.13
C ILE A 114 -15.06 -1.69 -11.96
N GLU A 115 -14.94 -2.46 -13.05
CA GLU A 115 -14.51 -3.86 -12.98
C GLU A 115 -13.01 -3.96 -12.71
N LEU A 116 -12.21 -3.04 -13.27
CA LEU A 116 -10.79 -2.91 -12.93
C LEU A 116 -10.60 -2.54 -11.46
N ARG A 117 -11.31 -1.49 -11.00
CA ARG A 117 -11.27 -1.05 -9.59
C ARG A 117 -11.65 -2.18 -8.65
N ARG A 118 -12.76 -2.88 -8.90
CA ARG A 118 -13.20 -4.02 -8.09
C ARG A 118 -12.15 -5.13 -8.04
N PHE A 119 -11.51 -5.43 -9.18
CA PHE A 119 -10.45 -6.44 -9.25
C PHE A 119 -9.25 -6.03 -8.39
N ILE A 120 -8.75 -4.80 -8.54
CA ILE A 120 -7.60 -4.30 -7.77
C ILE A 120 -7.95 -4.21 -6.28
N THR A 121 -9.10 -3.63 -5.91
CA THR A 121 -9.54 -3.54 -4.51
C THR A 121 -9.60 -4.90 -3.84
N ARG A 122 -10.08 -5.94 -4.55
CA ARG A 122 -10.20 -7.29 -3.98
C ARG A 122 -8.85 -7.88 -3.57
N TRP A 123 -7.80 -7.62 -4.33
CA TRP A 123 -6.48 -8.22 -4.08
C TRP A 123 -5.55 -7.30 -3.30
N LEU A 124 -5.53 -6.01 -3.63
CA LEU A 124 -4.63 -5.05 -3.01
C LEU A 124 -5.24 -4.39 -1.77
N GLY A 125 -6.57 -4.23 -1.70
CA GLY A 125 -7.24 -3.59 -0.56
C GLY A 125 -6.94 -4.25 0.80
N PRO A 126 -7.05 -5.59 0.95
CA PRO A 126 -6.68 -6.25 2.19
C PRO A 126 -5.21 -6.08 2.57
N ALA A 127 -4.30 -6.11 1.58
CA ALA A 127 -2.88 -5.87 1.80
C ALA A 127 -2.61 -4.43 2.27
N ILE A 128 -3.35 -3.45 1.73
CA ILE A 128 -3.27 -2.05 2.16
C ILE A 128 -3.81 -1.87 3.58
N LEU A 129 -4.84 -2.60 3.98
CA LEU A 129 -5.38 -2.51 5.35
C LEU A 129 -4.57 -3.31 6.37
N TYR A 130 -3.65 -4.18 5.92
CA TYR A 130 -2.89 -5.07 6.80
C TYR A 130 -2.11 -4.35 7.92
N PRO A 131 -1.38 -3.25 7.69
CA PRO A 131 -0.66 -2.55 8.77
C PRO A 131 -1.60 -2.09 9.89
N ARG A 132 -2.79 -1.62 9.54
CA ARG A 132 -3.83 -1.25 10.51
C ARG A 132 -4.35 -2.48 11.28
N MET A 133 -4.61 -3.59 10.59
CA MET A 133 -5.07 -4.82 11.26
C MET A 133 -4.00 -5.40 12.19
N ALA A 134 -2.74 -5.45 11.75
CA ALA A 134 -1.63 -6.00 12.52
C ALA A 134 -1.32 -5.18 13.79
N SER A 135 -1.47 -3.85 13.73
CA SER A 135 -1.27 -2.98 14.89
C SER A 135 -2.35 -3.21 15.96
N LEU A 136 -3.62 -3.38 15.55
CA LEU A 136 -4.73 -3.70 16.46
C LEU A 136 -4.51 -5.04 17.19
N SER A 137 -4.16 -6.11 16.46
CA SER A 137 -3.89 -7.42 17.08
C SER A 137 -2.68 -7.41 18.02
N THR A 138 -1.70 -6.54 17.77
CA THR A 138 -0.54 -6.39 18.66
C THR A 138 -0.93 -5.67 19.94
N HIS A 139 -1.83 -4.68 19.86
CA HIS A 139 -2.34 -3.98 21.03
C HIS A 139 -3.19 -4.89 21.92
N GLU A 140 -4.08 -5.71 21.33
CA GLU A 140 -4.91 -6.69 22.07
C GLU A 140 -4.07 -7.72 22.83
N ARG A 141 -2.98 -8.22 22.23
CA ARG A 141 -2.05 -9.15 22.90
C ARG A 141 -1.37 -8.52 24.11
N HIS A 142 -0.91 -7.28 24.00
CA HIS A 142 -0.27 -6.58 25.13
C HIS A 142 -1.27 -6.29 26.26
N ALA A 143 -2.46 -5.78 25.93
CA ALA A 143 -3.51 -5.53 26.93
C ALA A 143 -3.94 -6.80 27.68
N SER A 144 -4.03 -7.94 26.98
CA SER A 144 -4.31 -9.23 27.60
C SER A 144 -3.18 -9.74 28.50
N SER A 145 -1.92 -9.44 28.17
CA SER A 145 -0.76 -9.84 28.99
C SER A 145 -0.68 -9.03 30.28
N ASP A 146 -0.86 -7.70 30.21
CA ASP A 146 -0.82 -6.82 31.38
C ASP A 146 -1.94 -7.13 32.38
N GLY A 147 -3.14 -7.45 31.90
CA GLY A 147 -4.26 -7.89 32.74
C GLY A 147 -3.97 -9.20 33.49
N HIS A 148 -3.22 -10.12 32.88
CA HIS A 148 -2.83 -11.38 33.51
C HIS A 148 -1.80 -11.15 34.62
N VAL A 149 -0.80 -10.29 34.38
CA VAL A 149 0.23 -9.93 35.36
C VAL A 149 -0.39 -9.21 36.57
N GLU A 150 -1.34 -8.31 36.36
CA GLU A 150 -1.99 -7.63 37.48
C GLU A 150 -2.91 -8.57 38.30
N ALA A 151 -3.59 -9.51 37.64
CA ALA A 151 -4.37 -10.54 38.32
C ALA A 151 -3.51 -11.45 39.19
N GLU A 152 -2.35 -11.90 38.68
CA GLU A 152 -1.37 -12.71 39.42
C GLU A 152 -0.76 -11.94 40.61
N ARG A 153 -0.51 -10.63 40.44
CA ARG A 153 0.01 -9.78 41.52
C ARG A 153 -1.02 -9.63 42.66
N ARG A 154 -2.31 -9.49 42.32
CA ARG A 154 -3.40 -9.39 43.32
C ARG A 154 -3.61 -10.70 44.07
N THR A 155 -3.57 -11.85 43.40
CA THR A 155 -3.68 -13.16 44.07
C THR A 155 -2.48 -13.42 44.99
N SER A 156 -1.27 -13.09 44.56
CA SER A 156 -0.05 -13.23 45.37
C SER A 156 -0.05 -12.35 46.65
N LEU A 157 -0.57 -11.12 46.55
CA LEU A 157 -0.74 -10.23 47.70
C LEU A 157 -1.81 -10.73 48.69
N SER A 158 -2.85 -11.42 48.20
CA SER A 158 -3.88 -12.01 49.07
C SER A 158 -3.41 -13.26 49.82
N HIS A 159 -2.44 -14.01 49.28
CA HIS A 159 -1.89 -15.23 49.88
C HIS A 159 -0.79 -14.98 50.92
N SER A 160 -0.33 -13.73 51.08
CA SER A 160 0.72 -13.34 52.04
C SER A 160 0.16 -12.75 53.34
N GLY A 161 -1.10 -13.05 53.68
CA GLY A 161 -1.71 -12.64 54.95
C GLY A 161 -0.95 -13.23 56.16
N PRO A 162 -0.88 -12.50 57.29
CA PRO A 162 0.04 -12.83 58.38
C PRO A 162 -0.35 -14.16 59.02
N HIS A 163 0.61 -15.09 59.06
CA HIS A 163 0.54 -16.26 59.91
C HIS A 163 0.79 -15.78 61.36
N GLU A 164 -0.28 -15.37 62.05
CA GLU A 164 -0.28 -15.21 63.50
C GLU A 164 -0.66 -16.56 64.13
N GLY A 165 0.20 -17.05 65.04
CA GLY A 165 -0.04 -18.23 65.88
C GLY A 165 1.18 -19.12 66.03
#